data_AF-A0AAU9XDG1-F1
#
_entry.id   AF-A0AAU9XDG1-F1
#
_cell.length_a   1.000
_cell.length_b   1.000
_cell.length_c   1.000
_cell.angle_alpha   90.00
_cell.angle_beta   90.00
_cell.angle_gamma   90.00
#
_symmetry.space_group_name_H-M   'P 1'
#
loop_
_entity.id
_entity.type
_entity.pdbx_description
1 polymer ?
#
loop_
_entity_poly.entity_id
_entity_poly.type
_entity_poly.pdbx_seq_one_letter_code
_entity_poly.pdbx_strand_id
1 'polypeptide(L)'
;MSMGKLPRAMQSFEDYLDIAKRIGDRKNEAEAYFLIGTVNARGGFFNEATEYLEKALTMAKELRDQEIEAMVYASFGEVLRKQGDFERAIEYNKKCLNMVQKSGQRIIVGNYLANLGRTYESSGDLHQAVNYFQRSTKLFNELRVLQVDDALKVIFRNARQDIYQSLCRTLLKLSKFDEALCAADQGRAEALLDLIKLRYGSQLAVSESVQAKPEISEMVTNISGPTLFVALQGNAVNLWVIGKNRNVQFTKKEVKYLLGDATDYLNCLREKAYKEIRGRFRVICENRTLDGSSTEQELPPAEERGEETGNPLQSDENPLRLFHECIISPISDLIEDGELVVVPDGPLCLAPFAAFLDSASKYLSESMRIRILPSLMCMKLINASPKEYHNKSGALLVGDPCLKDFTTLLGENRYPPLPCAKKEVEMIGAMLGIHPLTGKEATKAEVLKRIGSVALVHIAAHGKIETGEIALAPNPERKYVRPEEQDFRLTISDVQAAKLRAKLVVLSCCHSAQGKVSSEGVVGIARAFLGAGARSVLVALWSIDDEATMEFMRSFYQHLKDGNSASVSLNRAMKCLRESEDF
;
A
#
# COMPACT_ATOMS: atom_id res chain seq x y z
N MET A 1 3.43 -18.33 -11.10
CA MET A 1 2.83 -19.67 -10.88
C MET A 1 3.88 -20.53 -10.21
N SER A 2 3.57 -21.21 -9.10
CA SER A 2 4.51 -22.18 -8.52
C SER A 2 4.60 -23.42 -9.42
N MET A 3 5.77 -24.07 -9.44
CA MET A 3 6.09 -25.20 -10.34
C MET A 3 5.08 -26.36 -10.29
N GLY A 4 4.30 -26.49 -9.20
CA GLY A 4 3.28 -27.53 -9.05
C GLY A 4 2.03 -27.39 -9.93
N LYS A 5 1.81 -26.26 -10.63
CA LYS A 5 0.64 -26.07 -11.52
C LYS A 5 0.91 -26.24 -13.02
N LEU A 6 2.18 -26.37 -13.41
CA LEU A 6 2.57 -26.46 -14.84
C LEU A 6 2.04 -27.72 -15.53
N PRO A 7 2.09 -28.93 -14.94
CA PRO A 7 1.60 -30.14 -15.62
C PRO A 7 0.10 -30.11 -15.90
N ARG A 8 -0.70 -29.58 -14.97
CA ARG A 8 -2.15 -29.44 -15.15
C ARG A 8 -2.51 -28.43 -16.25
N ALA A 9 -1.80 -27.30 -16.31
CA ALA A 9 -2.00 -26.32 -17.36
C ALA A 9 -1.62 -26.87 -18.73
N MET A 10 -0.52 -27.64 -18.81
CA MET A 10 -0.09 -28.30 -20.05
C MET A 10 -1.18 -29.24 -20.57
N GLN A 11 -1.68 -30.15 -19.71
CA GLN A 11 -2.74 -31.10 -20.08
C GLN A 11 -4.00 -30.39 -20.60
N SER A 12 -4.45 -29.34 -19.89
CA SER A 12 -5.65 -28.59 -20.33
C SER A 12 -5.47 -27.91 -21.69
N PHE A 13 -4.27 -27.43 -22.02
CA PHE A 13 -4.02 -26.83 -23.32
C PHE A 13 -3.83 -27.86 -24.44
N GLU A 14 -3.32 -29.05 -24.14
CA GLU A 14 -3.29 -30.19 -25.07
C GLU A 14 -4.69 -30.70 -25.39
N ASP A 15 -5.55 -30.83 -24.38
CA ASP A 15 -6.96 -31.20 -24.57
C ASP A 15 -7.69 -30.13 -25.41
N TYR A 16 -7.43 -28.85 -25.15
CA TYR A 16 -7.96 -27.73 -25.94
C TYR A 16 -7.49 -27.79 -27.40
N LEU A 17 -6.21 -28.11 -27.65
CA LEU A 17 -5.68 -28.31 -28.99
C LEU A 17 -6.38 -29.46 -29.72
N ASP A 18 -6.58 -30.60 -29.04
CA ASP A 18 -7.26 -31.77 -29.62
C ASP A 18 -8.72 -31.46 -29.99
N ILE A 19 -9.43 -30.77 -29.10
CA ILE A 19 -10.81 -30.31 -29.36
C ILE A 19 -10.85 -29.38 -30.56
N ALA A 20 -9.97 -28.36 -30.61
CA ALA A 20 -9.90 -27.40 -31.71
C ALA A 20 -9.65 -28.09 -33.07
N LYS A 21 -8.72 -29.06 -33.10
CA LYS A 21 -8.46 -29.89 -34.28
C LYS A 21 -9.66 -30.72 -34.69
N ARG A 22 -10.32 -31.38 -33.73
CA ARG A 22 -11.45 -32.26 -33.99
C ARG A 22 -12.65 -31.52 -34.57
N ILE A 23 -12.88 -30.27 -34.16
CA ILE A 23 -13.96 -29.43 -34.68
C ILE A 23 -13.53 -28.60 -35.91
N GLY A 24 -12.27 -28.67 -36.32
CA GLY A 24 -11.73 -27.94 -37.47
C GLY A 24 -11.56 -26.43 -37.23
N ASP A 25 -11.48 -25.98 -35.97
CA ASP A 25 -11.31 -24.57 -35.63
C ASP A 25 -9.83 -24.17 -35.70
N ARG A 26 -9.40 -23.77 -36.90
CA ARG A 26 -7.99 -23.41 -37.15
C ARG A 26 -7.52 -22.21 -36.34
N LYS A 27 -8.41 -21.30 -35.94
CA LYS A 27 -8.03 -20.13 -35.12
C LYS A 27 -7.70 -20.57 -33.70
N ASN A 28 -8.60 -21.33 -33.08
CA ASN A 28 -8.37 -21.89 -31.75
C ASN A 28 -7.22 -22.89 -31.73
N GLU A 29 -6.95 -23.61 -32.83
CA GLU A 29 -5.77 -24.46 -32.98
C GLU A 29 -4.46 -23.64 -32.91
N ALA A 30 -4.39 -22.51 -33.63
CA ALA A 30 -3.24 -21.61 -33.58
C ALA A 30 -3.03 -21.01 -32.18
N GLU A 31 -4.12 -20.63 -31.50
CA GLU A 31 -4.08 -20.13 -30.12
C GLU A 31 -3.62 -21.21 -29.14
N ALA A 32 -4.12 -22.44 -29.26
CA ALA A 32 -3.70 -23.57 -28.44
C ALA A 32 -2.20 -23.85 -28.58
N TYR A 33 -1.67 -23.85 -29.81
CA TYR A 33 -0.24 -23.98 -30.05
C TYR A 33 0.59 -22.85 -29.40
N PHE A 34 0.12 -21.61 -29.49
CA PHE A 34 0.75 -20.47 -28.81
C PHE A 34 0.76 -20.65 -27.27
N LEU A 35 -0.35 -21.09 -26.68
CA LEU A 35 -0.48 -21.30 -25.23
C LEU A 35 0.48 -22.39 -24.74
N ILE A 36 0.55 -23.53 -25.44
CA ILE A 36 1.48 -24.63 -25.14
C ILE A 36 2.93 -24.14 -25.24
N GLY A 37 3.28 -23.43 -26.32
CA GLY A 37 4.62 -22.87 -26.49
C GLY A 37 5.01 -21.91 -25.36
N THR A 38 4.07 -21.09 -24.91
CA THR A 38 4.28 -20.14 -23.79
C THR A 38 4.44 -20.86 -22.45
N VAL A 39 3.71 -21.95 -22.20
CA VAL A 39 3.89 -22.77 -20.98
C VAL A 39 5.27 -23.44 -20.97
N ASN A 40 5.69 -24.01 -22.10
CA ASN A 40 7.04 -24.58 -22.26
C ASN A 40 8.14 -23.53 -22.03
N ALA A 41 7.98 -22.33 -22.59
CA ALA A 41 8.90 -21.20 -22.39
C ALA A 41 9.00 -20.75 -20.92
N ARG A 42 7.93 -20.92 -20.15
CA ARG A 42 7.91 -20.66 -18.70
C ARG A 42 8.54 -21.80 -17.90
N GLY A 43 8.39 -23.03 -18.37
CA GLY A 43 9.02 -24.22 -17.79
C GLY A 43 10.53 -24.35 -18.08
N GLY A 44 11.07 -23.55 -18.99
CA GLY A 44 12.48 -23.61 -19.42
C GLY A 44 12.73 -24.58 -20.58
N PHE A 45 11.69 -25.21 -21.10
CA PHE A 45 11.72 -26.10 -22.28
C PHE A 45 11.74 -25.26 -23.56
N PHE A 46 12.86 -24.57 -23.80
CA PHE A 46 12.95 -23.55 -24.86
C PHE A 46 12.87 -24.11 -26.28
N ASN A 47 13.33 -25.35 -26.49
CA ASN A 47 13.30 -25.98 -27.81
C ASN A 47 11.86 -26.34 -28.19
N GLU A 48 11.15 -27.00 -27.26
CA GLU A 48 9.73 -27.34 -27.37
C GLU A 48 8.89 -26.08 -27.52
N ALA A 49 9.18 -25.05 -26.72
CA ALA A 49 8.53 -23.75 -26.85
C ALA A 49 8.67 -23.17 -28.26
N THR A 50 9.87 -23.22 -28.82
CA THR A 50 10.16 -22.72 -30.17
C THR A 50 9.37 -23.49 -31.22
N GLU A 51 9.34 -24.83 -31.16
CA GLU A 51 8.58 -25.67 -32.10
C GLU A 51 7.08 -25.34 -32.11
N TYR A 52 6.48 -25.24 -30.92
CA TYR A 52 5.05 -24.91 -30.79
C TYR A 52 4.74 -23.48 -31.24
N LEU A 53 5.62 -22.52 -30.95
CA LEU A 53 5.48 -21.14 -31.41
C LEU A 53 5.65 -21.03 -32.93
N GLU A 54 6.51 -21.83 -33.58
CA GLU A 54 6.65 -21.85 -35.05
C GLU A 54 5.39 -22.36 -35.74
N LYS A 55 4.76 -23.41 -35.19
CA LYS A 55 3.45 -23.92 -35.66
C LYS A 55 2.38 -22.83 -35.53
N ALA A 56 2.29 -22.18 -34.37
CA ALA A 56 1.36 -21.08 -34.14
C ALA A 56 1.60 -19.90 -35.11
N LEU A 57 2.86 -19.52 -35.36
CA LEU A 57 3.21 -18.42 -36.27
C LEU A 57 2.80 -18.72 -37.70
N THR A 58 3.05 -19.96 -38.15
CA THR A 58 2.72 -20.40 -39.51
C THR A 58 1.22 -20.33 -39.73
N MET A 59 0.43 -20.86 -38.80
CA MET A 59 -1.02 -20.80 -38.85
C MET A 59 -1.55 -19.36 -38.76
N ALA A 60 -1.00 -18.53 -37.87
CA ALA A 60 -1.39 -17.12 -37.76
C ALA A 60 -1.21 -16.37 -39.08
N LYS A 61 -0.11 -16.63 -39.80
CA LYS A 61 0.15 -16.05 -41.14
C LYS A 61 -0.80 -16.57 -42.20
N GLU A 62 -1.10 -17.87 -42.21
CA GLU A 62 -2.10 -18.46 -43.11
C GLU A 62 -3.49 -17.84 -42.91
N LEU A 63 -3.88 -17.64 -41.64
CA LEU A 63 -5.14 -17.02 -41.24
C LEU A 63 -5.16 -15.49 -41.40
N ARG A 64 -3.99 -14.87 -41.63
CA ARG A 64 -3.77 -13.42 -41.58
C ARG A 64 -4.22 -12.80 -40.25
N ASP A 65 -4.12 -13.57 -39.17
CA ASP A 65 -4.46 -13.13 -37.81
C ASP A 65 -3.27 -12.40 -37.21
N GLN A 66 -3.28 -11.07 -37.36
CA GLN A 66 -2.21 -10.19 -36.88
C GLN A 66 -2.10 -10.16 -35.34
N GLU A 67 -3.17 -10.50 -34.63
CA GLU A 67 -3.17 -10.53 -33.16
C GLU A 67 -2.39 -11.74 -32.66
N ILE A 68 -2.70 -12.93 -33.16
CA ILE A 68 -1.93 -14.14 -32.84
C ILE A 68 -0.48 -13.99 -33.32
N GLU A 69 -0.24 -13.46 -34.51
CA GLU A 69 1.13 -13.24 -35.01
C GLU A 69 1.95 -12.33 -34.06
N ALA A 70 1.37 -11.23 -33.59
CA ALA A 70 2.02 -10.35 -32.61
C ALA A 70 2.31 -11.06 -31.28
N MET A 71 1.34 -11.83 -30.76
CA MET A 71 1.52 -12.64 -29.55
C MET A 71 2.63 -13.67 -29.70
N VAL A 72 2.72 -14.35 -30.85
CA VAL A 72 3.78 -15.33 -31.09
C VAL A 72 5.16 -14.67 -31.16
N TYR A 73 5.31 -13.54 -31.85
CA TYR A 73 6.58 -12.80 -31.86
C TYR A 73 7.00 -12.33 -30.46
N ALA A 74 6.04 -12.01 -29.58
CA ALA A 74 6.32 -11.72 -28.18
C ALA A 74 6.99 -12.87 -27.45
N SER A 75 6.38 -14.06 -27.57
CA SER A 75 6.85 -15.26 -26.89
C SER A 75 8.21 -15.70 -27.44
N PHE A 76 8.45 -15.57 -28.76
CA PHE A 76 9.79 -15.75 -29.32
C PHE A 76 10.80 -14.77 -28.72
N GLY A 77 10.44 -13.49 -28.62
CA GLY A 77 11.28 -12.49 -27.98
C GLY A 77 11.62 -12.83 -26.52
N GLU A 78 10.68 -13.40 -25.76
CA GLU A 78 10.93 -13.85 -24.39
C GLU A 78 11.85 -15.09 -24.33
N VAL A 79 11.60 -16.09 -25.18
CA VAL A 79 12.40 -17.32 -25.27
C VAL A 79 13.85 -16.98 -25.63
N LEU A 80 14.06 -16.22 -26.70
CA LEU A 80 15.39 -15.82 -27.16
C LEU A 80 16.13 -15.01 -26.10
N ARG A 81 15.45 -14.08 -25.41
CA ARG A 81 16.05 -13.32 -24.30
C ARG A 81 16.50 -14.25 -23.17
N LYS A 82 15.74 -15.29 -22.83
CA LYS A 82 16.12 -16.26 -21.78
C LYS A 82 17.27 -17.17 -22.23
N GLN A 83 17.39 -17.44 -23.52
CA GLN A 83 18.52 -18.17 -24.11
C GLN A 83 19.79 -17.31 -24.27
N GLY A 84 19.70 -15.99 -24.08
CA GLY A 84 20.81 -15.05 -24.24
C GLY A 84 20.98 -14.46 -25.64
N ASP A 85 20.11 -14.82 -26.59
CA ASP A 85 20.08 -14.27 -27.95
C ASP A 85 19.33 -12.92 -27.96
N PHE A 86 19.98 -11.90 -27.41
CA PHE A 86 19.36 -10.59 -27.19
C PHE A 86 19.10 -9.82 -28.48
N GLU A 87 19.95 -9.94 -29.49
CA GLU A 87 19.79 -9.21 -30.76
C GLU A 87 18.50 -9.62 -31.47
N ARG A 88 18.29 -10.94 -31.64
CA ARG A 88 17.06 -11.44 -32.25
C ARG A 88 15.86 -11.17 -31.36
N ALA A 89 15.99 -11.29 -30.03
CA ALA A 89 14.92 -10.91 -29.11
C ALA A 89 14.48 -9.45 -29.27
N ILE A 90 15.42 -8.51 -29.47
CA ILE A 90 15.11 -7.10 -29.74
C ILE A 90 14.40 -6.94 -31.09
N GLU A 91 14.86 -7.62 -32.13
CA GLU A 91 14.24 -7.58 -33.46
C GLU A 91 12.77 -8.04 -33.41
N TYR A 92 12.50 -9.20 -32.80
CA TYR A 92 11.14 -9.74 -32.65
C TYR A 92 10.23 -8.82 -31.83
N ASN A 93 10.73 -8.29 -30.71
CA ASN A 93 9.96 -7.35 -29.89
C ASN A 93 9.68 -6.03 -30.64
N LYS A 94 10.61 -5.51 -31.46
CA LYS A 94 10.39 -4.31 -32.29
C LYS A 94 9.38 -4.55 -33.40
N LYS A 95 9.42 -5.71 -34.07
CA LYS A 95 8.41 -6.12 -35.07
C LYS A 95 7.02 -6.15 -34.45
N CYS A 96 6.89 -6.82 -33.30
CA CYS A 96 5.63 -6.88 -32.57
C CYS A 96 5.12 -5.49 -32.16
N LEU A 97 6.00 -4.64 -31.60
CA LEU A 97 5.64 -3.27 -31.23
C LEU A 97 5.09 -2.46 -32.42
N ASN A 98 5.69 -2.59 -33.60
CA ASN A 98 5.21 -1.89 -34.81
C ASN A 98 3.81 -2.38 -35.22
N MET A 99 3.55 -3.69 -35.15
CA MET A 99 2.25 -4.27 -35.46
C MET A 99 1.16 -3.76 -34.50
N VAL A 100 1.41 -3.82 -33.19
CA VAL A 100 0.39 -3.45 -32.19
C VAL A 100 0.18 -1.95 -32.05
N GLN A 101 1.15 -1.12 -32.47
CA GLN A 101 0.97 0.32 -32.55
C GLN A 101 -0.06 0.69 -33.62
N LYS A 102 -0.10 -0.05 -34.75
CA LYS A 102 -1.07 0.17 -35.82
C LYS A 102 -2.49 -0.26 -35.43
N SER A 103 -2.62 -1.27 -34.57
CA SER A 103 -3.94 -1.74 -34.10
C SER A 103 -4.55 -0.88 -32.99
N GLY A 104 -3.82 0.11 -32.45
CA GLY A 104 -4.33 1.02 -31.41
C GLY A 104 -4.43 0.41 -30.01
N GLN A 105 -3.94 -0.81 -29.79
CA GLN A 105 -4.05 -1.52 -28.52
C GLN A 105 -3.03 -1.01 -27.48
N ARG A 106 -3.32 0.14 -26.85
CA ARG A 106 -2.38 0.89 -25.99
C ARG A 106 -1.83 0.09 -24.79
N ILE A 107 -2.63 -0.77 -24.16
CA ILE A 107 -2.16 -1.62 -23.04
C ILE A 107 -1.06 -2.56 -23.53
N ILE A 108 -1.29 -3.18 -24.69
CA ILE A 108 -0.37 -4.13 -25.30
C ILE A 108 0.93 -3.42 -25.72
N VAL A 109 0.83 -2.23 -26.31
CA VAL A 109 2.00 -1.37 -26.60
C VAL A 109 2.85 -1.14 -25.36
N GLY A 110 2.23 -0.82 -24.21
CA GLY A 110 2.94 -0.62 -22.94
C GLY A 110 3.71 -1.86 -22.48
N ASN A 111 3.11 -3.05 -22.62
CA ASN A 111 3.74 -4.31 -22.26
C ASN A 111 4.97 -4.59 -23.15
N TYR A 112 4.87 -4.33 -24.46
CA TYR A 112 5.98 -4.53 -25.39
C TYR A 112 7.12 -3.55 -25.19
N LEU A 113 6.82 -2.30 -24.83
CA LEU A 113 7.84 -1.36 -24.38
C LEU A 113 8.57 -1.90 -23.14
N ALA A 114 7.85 -2.48 -22.17
CA ALA A 114 8.48 -3.09 -21.00
C ALA A 114 9.29 -4.35 -21.35
N ASN A 115 8.86 -5.15 -22.33
CA ASN A 115 9.63 -6.30 -22.82
C ASN A 115 10.96 -5.85 -23.44
N LEU A 116 10.93 -4.82 -24.29
CA LEU A 116 12.15 -4.23 -24.83
C LEU A 116 13.06 -3.70 -23.72
N GLY A 117 12.49 -3.01 -22.74
CA GLY A 117 13.24 -2.57 -21.55
C GLY A 117 13.96 -3.73 -20.85
N ARG A 118 13.25 -4.84 -20.60
CA ARG A 118 13.82 -6.06 -20.00
C ARG A 118 14.89 -6.72 -20.88
N THR A 119 14.71 -6.75 -22.20
CA THR A 119 15.67 -7.33 -23.13
C THR A 119 16.96 -6.51 -23.17
N TYR A 120 16.85 -5.18 -23.31
CA TYR A 120 18.01 -4.28 -23.26
C TYR A 120 18.71 -4.33 -21.90
N GLU A 121 17.95 -4.46 -20.82
CA GLU A 121 18.56 -4.60 -19.50
C GLU A 121 19.34 -5.92 -19.38
N SER A 122 18.80 -7.02 -19.93
CA SER A 122 19.45 -8.33 -19.95
C SER A 122 20.70 -8.32 -20.84
N SER A 123 20.70 -7.53 -21.93
CA SER A 123 21.85 -7.37 -22.82
C SER A 123 22.92 -6.41 -22.29
N GLY A 124 22.67 -5.73 -21.17
CA GLY A 124 23.59 -4.76 -20.56
C GLY A 124 23.49 -3.33 -21.11
N ASP A 125 22.64 -3.05 -22.10
CA ASP A 125 22.39 -1.69 -22.58
C ASP A 125 21.35 -1.01 -21.66
N LEU A 126 21.85 -0.58 -20.50
CA LEU A 126 21.02 0.02 -19.45
C LEU A 126 20.39 1.35 -19.89
N HIS A 127 21.01 2.09 -20.80
CA HIS A 127 20.46 3.37 -21.29
C HIS A 127 19.22 3.15 -22.15
N GLN A 128 19.25 2.19 -23.08
CA GLN A 128 18.06 1.81 -23.84
C GLN A 128 17.00 1.19 -22.95
N ALA A 129 17.40 0.36 -21.97
CA ALA A 129 16.47 -0.21 -21.01
C ALA A 129 15.68 0.88 -20.27
N VAL A 130 16.35 1.91 -19.74
CA VAL A 130 15.71 3.07 -19.11
C VAL A 130 14.75 3.78 -20.07
N ASN A 131 15.16 4.03 -21.32
CA ASN A 131 14.30 4.71 -22.30
C ASN A 131 12.98 3.96 -22.51
N TYR A 132 13.06 2.64 -22.71
CA TYR A 132 11.89 1.81 -22.96
C TYR A 132 11.02 1.65 -21.72
N PHE A 133 11.61 1.49 -20.53
CA PHE A 133 10.86 1.48 -19.28
C PHE A 133 10.14 2.82 -19.03
N GLN A 134 10.79 3.97 -19.26
CA GLN A 134 10.16 5.30 -19.12
C GLN A 134 8.98 5.48 -20.08
N ARG A 135 9.11 5.02 -21.32
CA ARG A 135 8.01 5.06 -22.29
C ARG A 135 6.84 4.17 -21.87
N SER A 136 7.15 2.99 -21.32
CA SER A 136 6.16 2.05 -20.79
C SER A 136 5.41 2.62 -19.58
N THR A 137 6.13 3.11 -18.56
CA THR A 137 5.53 3.70 -17.36
C THR A 137 4.71 4.95 -17.70
N LYS A 138 5.21 5.82 -18.58
CA LYS A 138 4.44 6.98 -19.08
C LYS A 138 3.10 6.56 -19.68
N LEU A 139 3.11 5.59 -20.59
CA LEU A 139 1.89 5.09 -21.23
C LEU A 139 0.93 4.47 -20.22
N PHE A 140 1.43 3.67 -19.28
CA PHE A 140 0.58 3.08 -18.26
C PHE A 140 0.00 4.11 -17.29
N ASN A 141 0.72 5.19 -17.01
CA ASN A 141 0.17 6.29 -16.23
C ASN A 141 -0.94 7.03 -16.96
N GLU A 142 -0.80 7.28 -18.27
CA GLU A 142 -1.88 7.83 -19.08
C GLU A 142 -3.12 6.94 -19.08
N LEU A 143 -2.95 5.61 -19.18
CA LEU A 143 -4.06 4.65 -19.17
C LEU A 143 -4.69 4.46 -17.78
N ARG A 144 -3.90 4.60 -16.72
CA ARG A 144 -4.37 4.50 -15.32
C ARG A 144 -5.34 5.63 -14.98
N VAL A 145 -5.06 6.85 -15.41
CA VAL A 145 -5.92 8.01 -15.11
C VAL A 145 -7.30 7.86 -15.77
N LEU A 146 -7.40 7.12 -16.89
CA LEU A 146 -8.66 6.83 -17.60
C LEU A 146 -9.56 5.80 -16.91
N GLN A 147 -9.06 5.09 -15.88
CA GLN A 147 -9.90 4.14 -15.14
C GLN A 147 -10.97 4.90 -14.34
N VAL A 148 -12.21 4.39 -14.40
CA VAL A 148 -13.39 5.08 -13.84
C VAL A 148 -13.37 5.11 -12.31
N ASP A 149 -12.92 4.02 -11.69
CA ASP A 149 -12.96 3.84 -10.24
C ASP A 149 -11.55 3.74 -9.62
N ASP A 150 -11.43 4.21 -8.38
CA ASP A 150 -10.17 4.19 -7.62
C ASP A 150 -9.64 2.76 -7.41
N ALA A 151 -10.50 1.79 -7.10
CA ALA A 151 -10.08 0.39 -6.92
C ALA A 151 -9.50 -0.19 -8.21
N LEU A 152 -10.07 0.14 -9.37
CA LEU A 152 -9.53 -0.26 -10.67
C LEU A 152 -8.17 0.38 -10.94
N LYS A 153 -7.96 1.65 -10.53
CA LYS A 153 -6.63 2.29 -10.62
C LYS A 153 -5.59 1.56 -9.78
N VAL A 154 -5.94 1.18 -8.55
CA VAL A 154 -5.07 0.41 -7.64
C VAL A 154 -4.72 -0.96 -8.25
N ILE A 155 -5.72 -1.71 -8.74
CA ILE A 155 -5.50 -3.02 -9.38
C ILE A 155 -4.63 -2.88 -10.62
N PHE A 156 -4.97 -1.92 -11.49
CA PHE A 156 -4.23 -1.64 -12.72
C PHE A 156 -2.76 -1.32 -12.44
N ARG A 157 -2.51 -0.56 -11.37
CA ARG A 157 -1.16 -0.16 -10.97
C ARG A 157 -0.35 -1.32 -10.38
N ASN A 158 -0.97 -2.10 -9.50
CA ASN A 158 -0.36 -3.27 -8.88
C ASN A 158 0.05 -4.32 -9.92
N ALA A 159 -0.76 -4.52 -10.96
CA ALA A 159 -0.46 -5.47 -12.03
C ALA A 159 0.80 -5.13 -12.85
N ARG A 160 1.38 -3.93 -12.66
CA ARG A 160 2.53 -3.41 -13.45
C ARG A 160 3.68 -2.93 -12.57
N GLN A 161 3.66 -3.27 -11.28
CA GLN A 161 4.65 -2.82 -10.31
C GLN A 161 6.08 -3.20 -10.71
N ASP A 162 6.26 -4.36 -11.35
CA ASP A 162 7.53 -4.88 -11.84
C ASP A 162 8.24 -3.93 -12.82
N ILE A 163 7.46 -3.18 -13.63
CA ILE A 163 8.00 -2.25 -14.62
C ILE A 163 8.63 -1.04 -13.94
N TYR A 164 7.97 -0.48 -12.92
CA TYR A 164 8.48 0.65 -12.14
C TYR A 164 9.68 0.26 -11.30
N GLN A 165 9.63 -0.93 -10.68
CA GLN A 165 10.77 -1.51 -9.97
C GLN A 165 11.95 -1.75 -10.91
N SER A 166 11.71 -2.20 -12.15
CA SER A 166 12.76 -2.38 -13.16
C SER A 166 13.36 -1.07 -13.63
N LEU A 167 12.55 -0.02 -13.80
CA LEU A 167 13.05 1.32 -14.09
C LEU A 167 13.98 1.81 -12.98
N CYS A 168 13.53 1.76 -11.72
CA CYS A 168 14.33 2.14 -10.55
C CYS A 168 15.64 1.32 -10.48
N ARG A 169 15.56 0.00 -10.62
CA ARG A 169 16.73 -0.90 -10.63
C ARG A 169 17.77 -0.52 -11.68
N THR A 170 17.29 -0.26 -12.89
CA THR A 170 18.17 0.04 -14.03
C THR A 170 18.86 1.39 -13.83
N LEU A 171 18.16 2.37 -13.27
CA LEU A 171 18.73 3.66 -12.89
C LEU A 171 19.76 3.52 -11.75
N LEU A 172 19.50 2.67 -10.75
CA LEU A 172 20.47 2.35 -9.70
C LEU A 172 21.75 1.70 -10.25
N LYS A 173 21.62 0.76 -11.20
CA LYS A 173 22.77 0.15 -11.89
C LYS A 173 23.61 1.16 -12.68
N LEU A 174 22.98 2.24 -13.16
CA LEU A 174 23.64 3.38 -13.82
C LEU A 174 24.18 4.42 -12.83
N SER A 175 24.09 4.18 -11.52
CA SER A 175 24.45 5.13 -10.46
C SER A 175 23.69 6.47 -10.54
N LYS A 176 22.51 6.49 -11.18
CA LYS A 176 21.61 7.64 -11.26
C LYS A 176 20.64 7.60 -10.07
N PHE A 177 21.18 7.71 -8.85
CA PHE A 177 20.41 7.54 -7.59
C PHE A 177 19.23 8.49 -7.48
N ASP A 178 19.45 9.69 -7.97
CA ASP A 178 18.51 10.78 -8.06
C ASP A 178 17.30 10.43 -8.95
N GLU A 179 17.56 10.05 -10.21
CA GLU A 179 16.49 9.62 -11.12
C GLU A 179 15.81 8.34 -10.62
N ALA A 180 16.56 7.45 -9.95
CA ALA A 180 16.03 6.23 -9.37
C ALA A 180 15.04 6.52 -8.23
N LEU A 181 15.31 7.51 -7.37
CA LEU A 181 14.37 7.97 -6.34
C LEU A 181 13.07 8.46 -6.97
N CYS A 182 13.15 9.30 -8.00
CA CYS A 182 11.95 9.75 -8.72
C CYS A 182 11.17 8.58 -9.33
N ALA A 183 11.86 7.63 -9.96
CA ALA A 183 11.22 6.44 -10.52
C ALA A 183 10.57 5.55 -9.44
N ALA A 184 11.20 5.45 -8.26
CA ALA A 184 10.66 4.73 -7.12
C ALA A 184 9.44 5.43 -6.52
N ASP A 185 9.42 6.77 -6.44
CA ASP A 185 8.26 7.53 -5.94
C ASP A 185 7.09 7.54 -6.93
N GLN A 186 7.35 7.63 -8.25
CA GLN A 186 6.36 7.30 -9.30
C GLN A 186 5.85 5.86 -9.17
N GLY A 187 6.67 5.02 -8.54
CA GLY A 187 6.35 3.69 -8.06
C GLY A 187 5.17 3.61 -7.10
N ARG A 188 4.84 4.70 -6.39
CA ARG A 188 4.03 4.70 -5.16
C ARG A 188 2.77 5.56 -5.24
N ALA A 189 1.70 5.05 -4.62
CA ALA A 189 0.51 5.81 -4.23
C ALA A 189 -0.13 6.65 -5.35
N GLU A 190 -0.03 6.21 -6.60
CA GLU A 190 -0.45 7.04 -7.74
C GLU A 190 -1.98 7.18 -7.84
N ALA A 191 -2.73 6.15 -7.46
CA ALA A 191 -4.19 6.29 -7.36
C ALA A 191 -4.57 7.23 -6.21
N LEU A 192 -3.87 7.17 -5.07
CA LEU A 192 -4.05 8.15 -3.99
C LEU A 192 -3.69 9.57 -4.42
N LEU A 193 -2.62 9.75 -5.20
CA LEU A 193 -2.23 11.03 -5.76
C LEU A 193 -3.32 11.62 -6.66
N ASP A 194 -3.98 10.80 -7.47
CA ASP A 194 -5.13 11.27 -8.26
C ASP A 194 -6.25 11.82 -7.37
N LEU A 195 -6.59 11.12 -6.27
CA LEU A 195 -7.62 11.56 -5.32
C LEU A 195 -7.24 12.89 -4.66
N ILE A 196 -5.99 12.99 -4.18
CA ILE A 196 -5.41 14.19 -3.56
C ILE A 196 -5.42 15.37 -4.56
N LYS A 197 -5.01 15.14 -5.82
CA LYS A 197 -5.07 16.17 -6.89
C LYS A 197 -6.49 16.63 -7.16
N LEU A 198 -7.47 15.72 -7.14
CA LEU A 198 -8.88 16.07 -7.31
C LEU A 198 -9.39 16.98 -6.18
N ARG A 199 -8.84 16.85 -4.97
CA ARG A 199 -9.20 17.67 -3.80
C ARG A 199 -8.50 19.02 -3.80
N TYR A 200 -7.17 19.03 -3.85
CA TYR A 200 -6.38 20.26 -3.74
C TYR A 200 -6.21 20.99 -5.09
N GLY A 201 -6.19 20.26 -6.20
CA GLY A 201 -5.92 20.79 -7.55
C GLY A 201 -7.07 21.58 -8.17
N SER A 202 -8.30 21.47 -7.68
CA SER A 202 -9.41 22.33 -8.10
C SER A 202 -9.21 23.82 -7.72
N GLN A 203 -8.24 24.12 -6.85
CA GLN A 203 -7.91 25.48 -6.39
C GLN A 203 -6.46 25.90 -6.70
N LEU A 204 -5.66 25.02 -7.29
CA LEU A 204 -4.34 25.39 -7.81
C LEU A 204 -4.57 26.00 -9.20
N ALA A 205 -4.10 27.24 -9.41
CA ALA A 205 -4.10 27.84 -10.73
C ALA A 205 -3.47 26.84 -11.71
N VAL A 206 -4.16 26.57 -12.82
CA VAL A 206 -3.67 25.72 -13.90
C VAL A 206 -2.49 26.45 -14.56
N SER A 207 -1.33 26.34 -13.94
CA SER A 207 -0.05 26.68 -14.52
C SER A 207 0.91 25.57 -14.15
N GLU A 208 0.85 24.48 -14.92
CA GLU A 208 2.01 23.95 -15.62
C GLU A 208 1.65 22.63 -16.31
N SER A 209 2.26 22.46 -17.48
CA SER A 209 2.06 21.37 -18.43
C SER A 209 1.95 19.97 -17.81
N VAL A 210 1.09 19.14 -18.38
CA VAL A 210 0.92 17.70 -18.15
C VAL A 210 2.22 16.88 -18.43
N GLN A 211 3.39 17.48 -18.65
CA GLN A 211 4.55 16.80 -19.22
C GLN A 211 5.94 17.25 -18.72
N ALA A 212 6.10 17.66 -17.46
CA ALA A 212 7.44 17.79 -16.89
C ALA A 212 7.84 16.50 -16.15
N LYS A 213 9.04 15.96 -16.48
CA LYS A 213 9.73 14.97 -15.64
C LYS A 213 9.82 15.62 -14.24
N PRO A 214 9.33 15.00 -13.16
CA PRO A 214 9.50 15.59 -11.84
C PRO A 214 11.02 15.61 -11.57
N GLU A 215 11.62 16.79 -11.66
CA GLU A 215 12.98 16.99 -11.18
C GLU A 215 12.97 16.84 -9.66
N ILE A 216 14.05 16.28 -9.12
CA ILE A 216 14.19 16.02 -7.68
C ILE A 216 14.13 17.32 -6.90
N SER A 217 14.69 18.39 -7.49
CA SER A 217 14.60 19.76 -7.00
C SER A 217 13.16 20.13 -6.64
N GLU A 218 12.19 19.73 -7.46
CA GLU A 218 10.76 19.92 -7.21
C GLU A 218 10.17 18.96 -6.18
N MET A 219 10.51 17.67 -6.24
CA MET A 219 9.99 16.64 -5.30
C MET A 219 10.41 16.92 -3.86
N VAL A 220 11.60 17.47 -3.68
CA VAL A 220 12.21 17.75 -2.38
C VAL A 220 11.88 19.17 -1.86
N THR A 221 11.12 19.96 -2.64
CA THR A 221 10.64 21.25 -2.14
C THR A 221 9.66 21.07 -0.96
N ASN A 222 9.79 21.93 0.05
CA ASN A 222 8.90 21.98 1.22
C ASN A 222 8.88 20.70 2.08
N ILE A 223 9.94 19.88 2.05
CA ILE A 223 10.13 18.81 3.02
C ILE A 223 10.53 19.41 4.37
N SER A 224 9.69 19.19 5.39
CA SER A 224 9.99 19.57 6.77
C SER A 224 10.64 18.38 7.48
N GLY A 225 11.97 18.44 7.67
CA GLY A 225 12.75 17.43 8.40
C GLY A 225 13.47 16.38 7.52
N PRO A 226 14.45 15.65 8.06
CA PRO A 226 15.11 14.57 7.32
C PRO A 226 14.09 13.50 6.92
N THR A 227 14.12 13.11 5.64
CA THR A 227 13.18 12.13 5.08
C THR A 227 13.93 10.90 4.59
N LEU A 228 13.57 9.75 5.15
CA LEU A 228 13.99 8.44 4.68
C LEU A 228 13.00 7.92 3.65
N PHE A 229 13.47 7.65 2.43
CA PHE A 229 12.73 6.90 1.42
C PHE A 229 13.33 5.51 1.31
N VAL A 230 12.50 4.47 1.44
CA VAL A 230 12.94 3.07 1.33
C VAL A 230 12.41 2.48 0.03
N ALA A 231 13.18 1.64 -0.66
CA ALA A 231 12.68 0.79 -1.73
C ALA A 231 13.26 -0.64 -1.65
N LEU A 232 12.39 -1.64 -1.67
CA LEU A 232 12.78 -3.04 -1.60
C LEU A 232 12.97 -3.61 -3.00
N GLN A 233 14.08 -4.31 -3.22
CA GLN A 233 14.44 -4.84 -4.52
C GLN A 233 15.27 -6.11 -4.41
N GLY A 234 14.64 -7.26 -4.64
CA GLY A 234 15.28 -8.55 -4.38
C GLY A 234 15.80 -8.58 -2.94
N ASN A 235 17.08 -8.88 -2.76
CA ASN A 235 17.71 -8.94 -1.44
C ASN A 235 18.20 -7.58 -0.92
N ALA A 236 17.94 -6.49 -1.65
CA ALA A 236 18.42 -5.16 -1.29
C ALA A 236 17.32 -4.30 -0.66
N VAL A 237 17.68 -3.64 0.43
CA VAL A 237 16.98 -2.48 0.99
C VAL A 237 17.72 -1.23 0.54
N ASN A 238 17.11 -0.49 -0.39
CA ASN A 238 17.65 0.76 -0.91
C ASN A 238 17.12 1.92 -0.06
N LEU A 239 18.01 2.79 0.41
CA LEU A 239 17.72 3.84 1.37
C LEU A 239 18.19 5.18 0.81
N TRP A 240 17.27 6.12 0.64
CA TRP A 240 17.60 7.51 0.33
C TRP A 240 17.29 8.38 1.55
N VAL A 241 18.26 9.18 1.97
CA VAL A 241 18.08 10.19 3.01
C VAL A 241 18.09 11.56 2.36
N ILE A 242 16.99 12.28 2.54
CA ILE A 242 16.82 13.64 2.05
C ILE A 242 17.02 14.57 3.23
N GLY A 243 18.19 15.22 3.29
CA GLY A 243 18.56 16.13 4.37
C GLY A 243 17.82 17.47 4.32
N LYS A 244 17.94 18.28 5.38
CA LYS A 244 17.34 19.63 5.47
C LYS A 244 17.76 20.57 4.34
N ASN A 245 19.00 20.42 3.85
CA ASN A 245 19.56 21.19 2.74
C ASN A 245 19.12 20.67 1.36
N ARG A 246 18.19 19.70 1.31
CA ARG A 246 17.71 19.02 0.10
C ARG A 246 18.76 18.14 -0.59
N ASN A 247 19.89 17.89 0.07
CA ASN A 247 20.87 16.93 -0.39
C ASN A 247 20.29 15.53 -0.24
N VAL A 248 20.23 14.80 -1.35
CA VAL A 248 19.83 13.40 -1.39
C VAL A 248 21.08 12.55 -1.26
N GLN A 249 21.09 11.67 -0.27
CA GLN A 249 22.14 10.68 -0.09
C GLN A 249 21.56 9.29 -0.25
N PHE A 250 22.33 8.39 -0.87
CA PHE A 250 21.91 7.03 -1.15
C PHE A 250 22.82 6.02 -0.44
N THR A 251 22.20 5.04 0.20
CA THR A 251 22.88 3.85 0.72
C THR A 251 22.03 2.61 0.47
N LYS A 252 22.66 1.44 0.57
CA LYS A 252 22.02 0.15 0.32
C LYS A 252 22.47 -0.86 1.38
N LYS A 253 21.51 -1.58 1.97
CA LYS A 253 21.77 -2.74 2.84
C LYS A 253 21.31 -4.01 2.12
N GLU A 254 22.18 -5.01 2.05
CA GLU A 254 21.78 -6.35 1.59
C GLU A 254 21.33 -7.20 2.77
N VAL A 255 20.24 -7.91 2.56
CA VAL A 255 19.63 -8.81 3.53
C VAL A 255 19.72 -10.22 2.96
N LYS A 256 20.32 -11.13 3.75
CA LYS A 256 20.39 -12.55 3.39
C LYS A 256 19.26 -13.28 4.10
N TYR A 257 18.38 -13.91 3.32
CA TYR A 257 17.28 -14.70 3.83
C TYR A 257 17.12 -15.97 3.00
N LEU A 258 17.02 -17.12 3.66
CA LEU A 258 17.01 -18.42 2.99
C LEU A 258 15.70 -18.71 2.26
N LEU A 259 14.58 -18.18 2.77
CA LEU A 259 13.24 -18.49 2.24
C LEU A 259 12.73 -17.48 1.21
N GLY A 260 13.53 -16.49 0.81
CA GLY A 260 13.04 -15.48 -0.11
C GLY A 260 13.90 -14.23 -0.14
N ASP A 261 13.26 -13.11 -0.46
CA ASP A 261 13.94 -11.84 -0.67
C ASP A 261 13.83 -10.89 0.55
N ALA A 262 14.27 -9.63 0.41
CA ALA A 262 14.20 -8.65 1.50
C ALA A 262 12.76 -8.37 1.94
N THR A 263 11.78 -8.47 1.03
CA THR A 263 10.35 -8.33 1.33
C THR A 263 9.90 -9.46 2.24
N ASP A 264 10.27 -10.71 1.93
CA ASP A 264 9.91 -11.87 2.72
C ASP A 264 10.55 -11.83 4.12
N TYR A 265 11.83 -11.43 4.18
CA TYR A 265 12.55 -11.23 5.44
C TYR A 265 11.87 -10.18 6.33
N LEU A 266 11.60 -8.99 5.80
CA LEU A 266 10.99 -7.89 6.57
C LEU A 266 9.55 -8.19 6.97
N ASN A 267 8.79 -8.93 6.14
CA ASN A 267 7.48 -9.46 6.55
C ASN A 267 7.62 -10.40 7.74
N CYS A 268 8.56 -11.35 7.69
CA CYS A 268 8.81 -12.28 8.80
C CYS A 268 9.20 -11.53 10.09
N LEU A 269 10.10 -10.55 9.99
CA LEU A 269 10.47 -9.70 11.11
C LEU A 269 9.28 -8.93 11.68
N ARG A 270 8.38 -8.42 10.82
CA ARG A 270 7.18 -7.70 11.28
C ARG A 270 6.28 -8.60 12.11
N GLU A 271 5.99 -9.80 11.61
CA GLU A 271 5.14 -10.76 12.34
C GLU A 271 5.79 -11.15 13.68
N LYS A 272 7.11 -11.35 13.71
CA LYS A 272 7.85 -11.60 14.97
C LYS A 272 7.81 -10.38 15.91
N ALA A 273 7.99 -9.16 15.40
CA ALA A 273 7.93 -7.94 16.19
C ALA A 273 6.54 -7.72 16.81
N TYR A 274 5.48 -8.02 16.08
CA TYR A 274 4.13 -7.96 16.63
C TYR A 274 3.90 -8.98 17.74
N LYS A 275 4.43 -10.21 17.58
CA LYS A 275 4.40 -11.22 18.65
C LYS A 275 5.21 -10.80 19.87
N GLU A 276 6.41 -10.27 19.67
CA GLU A 276 7.28 -9.75 20.72
C GLU A 276 6.60 -8.62 21.52
N ILE A 277 5.99 -7.66 20.83
CA ILE A 277 5.29 -6.54 21.48
C ILE A 277 4.05 -7.03 22.23
N ARG A 278 3.24 -7.91 21.62
CA ARG A 278 2.02 -8.43 22.23
C ARG A 278 2.27 -9.43 23.35
N GLY A 279 3.32 -10.23 23.27
CA GLY A 279 3.67 -11.23 24.28
C GLY A 279 4.11 -10.62 25.61
N ARG A 280 4.46 -9.33 25.63
CA ARG A 280 4.87 -8.61 26.84
C ARG A 280 3.71 -8.22 27.76
N PHE A 281 2.48 -8.14 27.25
CA PHE A 281 1.34 -7.61 28.00
C PHE A 281 0.06 -8.40 27.72
N ARG A 282 -0.73 -8.70 28.76
CA ARG A 282 -2.10 -9.18 28.59
C ARG A 282 -2.96 -7.99 28.17
N VAL A 283 -3.33 -7.93 26.90
CA VAL A 283 -4.19 -6.85 26.36
C VAL A 283 -5.65 -7.18 26.69
N ILE A 284 -6.31 -6.36 27.50
CA ILE A 284 -7.76 -6.43 27.72
C ILE A 284 -8.38 -5.25 26.98
N CYS A 285 -8.98 -5.52 25.83
CA CYS A 285 -9.63 -4.49 25.04
C CYS A 285 -10.98 -4.98 24.52
N GLU A 286 -11.93 -4.06 24.44
CA GLU A 286 -13.18 -4.28 23.73
C GLU A 286 -12.90 -4.67 22.27
N ASN A 287 -13.66 -5.65 21.76
CA ASN A 287 -13.52 -6.06 20.38
C ASN A 287 -14.10 -5.00 19.44
N ARG A 288 -13.26 -4.09 18.97
CA ARG A 288 -13.63 -3.06 17.98
C ARG A 288 -13.59 -3.59 16.53
N THR A 289 -13.71 -4.90 16.29
CA THR A 289 -13.69 -5.51 14.94
C THR A 289 -15.10 -5.71 14.39
N LEU A 290 -15.29 -5.39 13.11
CA LEU A 290 -16.59 -5.54 12.43
C LEU A 290 -16.88 -6.96 11.89
N ASP A 291 -15.89 -7.84 11.92
CA ASP A 291 -16.03 -9.23 11.51
C ASP A 291 -16.73 -9.99 12.64
N GLY A 292 -17.95 -10.49 12.36
CA GLY A 292 -18.88 -11.03 13.36
C GLY A 292 -18.47 -12.32 14.06
N SER A 293 -17.17 -12.62 14.19
CA SER A 293 -16.68 -13.61 15.13
C SER A 293 -16.65 -13.01 16.53
N SER A 294 -17.73 -13.24 17.26
CA SER A 294 -17.82 -13.07 18.70
C SER A 294 -16.88 -14.07 19.39
N THR A 295 -15.61 -13.71 19.50
CA THR A 295 -14.82 -14.12 20.65
C THR A 295 -14.16 -12.86 21.14
N GLU A 296 -14.42 -12.52 22.41
CA GLU A 296 -13.39 -11.88 23.21
C GLU A 296 -12.14 -12.74 22.97
N GLN A 297 -11.23 -12.26 22.12
CA GLN A 297 -9.95 -12.94 21.97
C GLN A 297 -9.18 -12.63 23.25
N GLU A 298 -9.47 -13.38 24.32
CA GLU A 298 -8.40 -13.81 25.20
C GLU A 298 -7.39 -14.52 24.30
N LEU A 299 -6.42 -13.78 23.79
CA LEU A 299 -5.21 -14.39 23.28
C LEU A 299 -4.48 -14.91 24.52
N PRO A 300 -4.38 -16.23 24.71
CA PRO A 300 -3.68 -16.76 25.86
C PRO A 300 -2.21 -16.31 25.82
N PRO A 301 -1.51 -16.26 26.96
CA PRO A 301 -0.05 -16.22 26.96
C PRO A 301 0.47 -17.35 26.06
N ALA A 302 1.51 -17.07 25.29
CA ALA A 302 2.14 -18.07 24.45
C ALA A 302 2.88 -19.09 25.33
N GLU A 303 2.16 -20.06 25.91
CA GLU A 303 2.77 -21.25 26.49
C GLU A 303 2.27 -22.52 25.78
N GLU A 304 3.27 -23.17 25.17
CA GLU A 304 3.40 -24.59 24.89
C GLU A 304 2.26 -25.28 24.13
N ARG A 305 2.34 -25.20 22.80
CA ARG A 305 2.07 -26.37 21.97
C ARG A 305 3.11 -26.45 20.87
N GLY A 306 4.03 -27.42 21.03
CA GLY A 306 5.05 -27.74 20.06
C GLY A 306 4.42 -28.27 18.76
N GLU A 307 4.63 -27.55 17.68
CA GLU A 307 4.86 -28.10 16.35
C GLU A 307 5.97 -27.26 15.72
N GLU A 308 7.20 -27.77 15.83
CA GLU A 308 8.34 -27.27 15.07
C GLU A 308 8.08 -27.47 13.58
N THR A 309 7.66 -26.41 12.90
CA THR A 309 7.92 -26.25 11.47
C THR A 309 9.14 -25.35 11.36
N GLY A 310 10.25 -25.93 10.88
CA GLY A 310 11.60 -25.37 10.93
C GLY A 310 11.70 -23.87 10.64
N ASN A 311 12.15 -23.12 11.65
CA ASN A 311 12.26 -21.67 11.68
C ASN A 311 13.62 -21.24 11.06
N PRO A 312 13.69 -20.47 9.95
CA PRO A 312 14.95 -20.18 9.25
C PRO A 312 15.71 -18.95 9.75
N LEU A 313 15.09 -18.13 10.60
CA LEU A 313 15.79 -17.10 11.37
C LEU A 313 16.34 -17.81 12.62
N GLN A 314 17.53 -18.39 12.51
CA GLN A 314 18.21 -19.15 13.56
C GLN A 314 18.74 -18.31 14.73
N SER A 315 18.48 -17.00 14.79
CA SER A 315 18.89 -16.15 15.92
C SER A 315 17.72 -15.81 16.84
N ASP A 316 17.93 -15.96 18.15
CA ASP A 316 17.08 -15.43 19.24
C ASP A 316 17.13 -13.89 19.32
N GLU A 317 17.55 -13.22 18.25
CA GLU A 317 17.73 -11.78 18.25
C GLU A 317 16.38 -11.06 18.22
N ASN A 318 16.29 -10.03 19.05
CA ASN A 318 15.09 -9.23 19.16
C ASN A 318 14.70 -8.62 17.79
N PRO A 319 13.49 -8.89 17.27
CA PRO A 319 13.09 -8.44 15.94
C PRO A 319 13.09 -6.90 15.79
N LEU A 320 12.88 -6.16 16.88
CA LEU A 320 12.94 -4.69 16.89
C LEU A 320 14.37 -4.16 16.71
N ARG A 321 15.38 -4.90 17.20
CA ARG A 321 16.79 -4.60 16.94
C ARG A 321 17.18 -4.90 15.50
N LEU A 322 16.72 -6.03 14.97
CA LEU A 322 16.96 -6.39 13.57
C LEU A 322 16.35 -5.36 12.60
N PHE A 323 15.17 -4.82 12.91
CA PHE A 323 14.61 -3.70 12.17
C PHE A 323 15.49 -2.45 12.23
N HIS A 324 15.97 -2.09 13.42
CA HIS A 324 16.86 -0.94 13.59
C HIS A 324 18.19 -1.13 12.82
N GLU A 325 18.79 -2.31 12.90
CA GLU A 325 20.04 -2.64 12.20
C GLU A 325 19.89 -2.59 10.68
N CYS A 326 18.75 -3.06 10.18
CA CYS A 326 18.48 -3.12 8.74
C CYS A 326 18.13 -1.74 8.15
N ILE A 327 17.38 -0.91 8.89
CA ILE A 327 16.76 0.31 8.34
C ILE A 327 17.40 1.60 8.84
N ILE A 328 17.71 1.69 10.14
CA ILE A 328 18.16 2.94 10.78
C ILE A 328 19.69 3.01 10.89
N SER A 329 20.33 1.90 11.26
CA SER A 329 21.78 1.87 11.44
C SER A 329 22.57 2.24 10.17
N PRO A 330 22.15 1.88 8.93
CA PRO A 330 22.87 2.29 7.72
C PRO A 330 22.81 3.79 7.44
N ILE A 331 21.95 4.53 8.13
CA ILE A 331 21.69 5.96 7.91
C ILE A 331 21.87 6.79 9.18
N SER A 332 22.39 6.21 10.27
CA SER A 332 22.49 6.87 11.58
C SER A 332 23.24 8.20 11.51
N ASP A 333 24.30 8.25 10.70
CA ASP A 333 25.15 9.42 10.54
C ASP A 333 24.50 10.52 9.68
N LEU A 334 23.36 10.20 9.04
CA LEU A 334 22.64 11.07 8.12
C LEU A 334 21.36 11.66 8.73
N ILE A 335 20.96 11.17 9.91
CA ILE A 335 19.76 11.58 10.61
C ILE A 335 20.14 12.25 11.93
N GLU A 336 19.42 13.32 12.28
CA GLU A 336 19.59 14.07 13.52
C GLU A 336 18.36 13.90 14.41
N ASP A 337 18.54 14.00 15.73
CA ASP A 337 17.44 13.98 16.70
C ASP A 337 16.31 14.96 16.35
N GLY A 338 15.07 14.57 16.68
CA GLY A 338 13.89 15.45 16.62
C GLY A 338 12.73 14.94 15.77
N GLU A 339 12.92 14.70 14.47
CA GLU A 339 11.86 14.16 13.59
C GLU A 339 12.45 13.39 12.41
N LEU A 340 11.90 12.20 12.14
CA LEU A 340 12.17 11.40 10.94
C LEU A 340 10.88 11.18 10.18
N VAL A 341 10.87 11.59 8.92
CA VAL A 341 9.80 11.27 7.98
C VAL A 341 10.18 10.03 7.21
N VAL A 342 9.30 9.05 7.11
CA VAL A 342 9.56 7.79 6.42
C VAL A 342 8.56 7.60 5.29
N VAL A 343 9.07 7.32 4.09
CA VAL A 343 8.31 6.78 2.95
C VAL A 343 8.65 5.29 2.85
N PRO A 344 7.85 4.41 3.47
CA PRO A 344 8.16 2.99 3.56
C PRO A 344 7.79 2.24 2.28
N ASP A 345 8.28 0.99 2.18
CA ASP A 345 7.94 0.07 1.10
C ASP A 345 7.48 -1.29 1.61
N GLY A 346 6.53 -1.88 0.89
CA GLY A 346 5.99 -3.21 1.17
C GLY A 346 5.69 -3.43 2.66
N PRO A 347 6.30 -4.46 3.32
CA PRO A 347 6.08 -4.79 4.72
C PRO A 347 6.26 -3.63 5.69
N LEU A 348 7.20 -2.71 5.36
CA LEU A 348 7.55 -1.59 6.21
C LEU A 348 6.41 -0.57 6.34
N CYS A 349 5.41 -0.60 5.46
CA CYS A 349 4.22 0.25 5.61
C CYS A 349 3.46 -0.02 6.92
N LEU A 350 3.66 -1.21 7.50
CA LEU A 350 3.11 -1.64 8.78
C LEU A 350 4.21 -1.96 9.81
N ALA A 351 5.43 -1.46 9.63
CA ALA A 351 6.49 -1.68 10.62
C ALA A 351 6.34 -0.72 11.82
N PRO A 352 6.59 -1.19 13.06
CA PRO A 352 6.50 -0.36 14.26
C PRO A 352 7.76 0.51 14.42
N PHE A 353 8.02 1.44 13.50
CA PHE A 353 9.23 2.29 13.51
C PHE A 353 9.50 2.96 14.87
N ALA A 354 8.46 3.45 15.55
CA ALA A 354 8.56 4.06 16.87
C ALA A 354 9.14 3.13 17.95
N ALA A 355 8.99 1.81 17.77
CA ALA A 355 9.46 0.76 18.66
C ALA A 355 10.75 0.10 18.19
N PHE A 356 11.38 0.56 17.09
CA PHE A 356 12.69 0.06 16.71
C PHE A 356 13.68 0.31 17.84
N LEU A 357 14.47 -0.71 18.15
CA LEU A 357 15.33 -0.74 19.34
C LEU A 357 16.78 -0.64 18.89
N ASP A 358 17.50 0.38 19.33
CA ASP A 358 18.91 0.53 18.99
C ASP A 358 19.82 -0.41 19.80
N SER A 359 21.13 -0.34 19.56
CA SER A 359 22.15 -1.13 20.27
C SER A 359 22.27 -0.76 21.76
N ALA A 360 21.86 0.46 22.14
CA ALA A 360 21.79 0.93 23.52
C ALA A 360 20.46 0.57 24.21
N SER A 361 19.59 -0.20 23.55
CA SER A 361 18.24 -0.54 24.02
C SER A 361 17.33 0.66 24.22
N LYS A 362 17.54 1.72 23.44
CA LYS A 362 16.67 2.89 23.36
C LYS A 362 15.70 2.74 22.20
N TYR A 363 14.43 3.05 22.43
CA TYR A 363 13.45 3.06 21.35
C TYR A 363 13.63 4.29 20.47
N LEU A 364 13.44 4.14 19.16
CA LEU A 364 13.57 5.25 18.20
C LEU A 364 12.63 6.43 18.54
N SER A 365 11.47 6.16 19.12
CA SER A 365 10.53 7.20 19.60
C SER A 365 11.05 8.07 20.74
N GLU A 366 12.13 7.66 21.42
CA GLU A 366 12.76 8.45 22.49
C GLU A 366 13.66 9.58 21.96
N SER A 367 14.22 9.43 20.76
CA SER A 367 15.06 10.44 20.11
C SER A 367 14.33 11.15 18.96
N MET A 368 13.38 10.47 18.31
CA MET A 368 12.76 10.97 17.09
C MET A 368 11.24 10.89 17.11
N ARG A 369 10.59 11.94 16.61
CA ARG A 369 9.19 11.87 16.19
C ARG A 369 9.11 11.19 14.83
N ILE A 370 8.25 10.20 14.69
CA ILE A 370 8.12 9.46 13.42
C ILE A 370 6.86 9.92 12.68
N ARG A 371 7.00 10.26 11.40
CA ARG A 371 5.88 10.49 10.48
C ARG A 371 5.98 9.57 9.27
N ILE A 372 4.88 8.93 8.90
CA ILE A 372 4.82 8.04 7.73
C ILE A 372 4.14 8.76 6.57
N LEU A 373 4.67 8.60 5.36
CA LEU A 373 4.12 9.14 4.13
C LEU A 373 3.91 8.04 3.09
N PRO A 374 2.78 8.04 2.35
CA PRO A 374 2.58 7.11 1.23
C PRO A 374 3.57 7.35 0.07
N SER A 375 3.90 8.61 -0.21
CA SER A 375 4.87 9.03 -1.23
C SER A 375 5.36 10.46 -0.95
N LEU A 376 6.51 10.84 -1.53
CA LEU A 376 7.03 12.20 -1.49
C LEU A 376 6.07 13.16 -2.21
N MET A 377 5.51 12.73 -3.34
CA MET A 377 4.55 13.53 -4.10
C MET A 377 3.24 13.79 -3.31
N CYS A 378 2.79 12.86 -2.47
CA CYS A 378 1.62 13.10 -1.60
C CYS A 378 1.89 14.27 -0.66
N MET A 379 3.08 14.32 -0.05
CA MET A 379 3.48 15.42 0.81
C MET A 379 3.61 16.74 0.02
N LYS A 380 4.21 16.72 -1.18
CA LYS A 380 4.30 17.92 -2.05
C LYS A 380 2.91 18.53 -2.27
N LEU A 381 1.94 17.72 -2.67
CA LEU A 381 0.58 18.19 -2.95
C LEU A 381 -0.14 18.69 -1.69
N ILE A 382 -0.02 17.98 -0.56
CA ILE A 382 -0.63 18.41 0.71
C ILE A 382 0.01 19.72 1.20
N ASN A 383 1.33 19.89 1.06
CA ASN A 383 2.03 21.12 1.45
C ASN A 383 1.77 22.30 0.51
N ALA A 384 1.52 22.03 -0.78
CA ALA A 384 1.13 23.02 -1.76
C ALA A 384 -0.34 23.46 -1.63
N SER A 385 -1.14 22.78 -0.79
CA SER A 385 -2.54 23.16 -0.57
C SER A 385 -2.66 24.61 -0.05
N PRO A 386 -3.70 25.36 -0.45
CA PRO A 386 -3.94 26.71 0.06
C PRO A 386 -4.00 26.71 1.59
N LYS A 387 -3.40 27.73 2.23
CA LYS A 387 -3.38 27.84 3.71
C LYS A 387 -4.77 27.79 4.34
N GLU A 388 -5.79 28.23 3.61
CA GLU A 388 -7.21 28.26 4.03
C GLU A 388 -8.01 27.00 3.62
N TYR A 389 -7.38 26.03 2.95
CA TYR A 389 -8.07 24.80 2.52
C TYR A 389 -8.57 23.99 3.71
N HIS A 390 -7.74 23.79 4.73
CA HIS A 390 -8.15 23.05 5.91
C HIS A 390 -8.86 23.95 6.91
N ASN A 391 -9.93 23.44 7.53
CA ASN A 391 -10.66 24.17 8.55
C ASN A 391 -9.74 24.45 9.76
N LYS A 392 -9.95 25.60 10.39
CA LYS A 392 -9.17 26.04 11.55
C LYS A 392 -9.79 25.63 12.89
N SER A 393 -11.08 25.33 12.91
CA SER A 393 -11.86 25.01 14.11
C SER A 393 -12.91 23.94 13.84
N GLY A 394 -13.61 23.53 14.90
CA GLY A 394 -14.62 22.48 14.87
C GLY A 394 -14.02 21.09 15.02
N ALA A 395 -14.69 20.23 15.79
CA ALA A 395 -14.39 18.81 15.86
C ALA A 395 -15.65 17.97 15.73
N LEU A 396 -15.50 16.79 15.15
CA LEU A 396 -16.49 15.72 15.16
C LEU A 396 -15.93 14.58 15.99
N LEU A 397 -16.60 14.23 17.08
CA LEU A 397 -16.26 13.10 17.94
C LEU A 397 -17.37 12.06 17.82
N VAL A 398 -17.02 10.82 17.50
CA VAL A 398 -17.97 9.71 17.31
C VAL A 398 -17.49 8.54 18.15
N GLY A 399 -18.31 8.06 19.08
CA GLY A 399 -17.96 6.95 19.97
C GLY A 399 -19.13 6.02 20.23
N ASP A 400 -18.87 4.71 20.28
CA ASP A 400 -19.88 3.67 20.57
C ASP A 400 -21.22 3.83 19.82
N PRO A 401 -21.24 3.77 18.47
CA PRO A 401 -22.49 3.83 17.74
C PRO A 401 -23.38 2.61 18.04
N CYS A 402 -24.70 2.83 18.20
CA CYS A 402 -25.63 1.78 18.60
C CYS A 402 -25.97 0.83 17.45
N LEU A 403 -25.52 -0.43 17.57
CA LEU A 403 -25.71 -1.50 16.58
C LEU A 403 -26.65 -2.63 17.06
N LYS A 404 -27.47 -2.38 18.08
CA LYS A 404 -28.35 -3.39 18.71
C LYS A 404 -29.37 -4.03 17.74
N ASP A 405 -29.66 -3.38 16.63
CA ASP A 405 -30.57 -3.90 15.60
C ASP A 405 -29.96 -5.07 14.79
N PHE A 406 -28.67 -5.39 14.98
CA PHE A 406 -27.97 -6.48 14.30
C PHE A 406 -27.77 -7.67 15.24
N THR A 407 -28.70 -8.62 15.19
CA THR A 407 -28.60 -9.87 15.95
C THR A 407 -28.21 -11.05 15.07
N THR A 408 -27.57 -12.06 15.68
CA THR A 408 -27.37 -13.39 15.08
C THR A 408 -28.71 -14.11 14.93
N LEU A 409 -28.71 -15.28 14.26
CA LEU A 409 -29.91 -16.13 14.16
C LEU A 409 -30.42 -16.60 15.54
N LEU A 410 -29.56 -16.56 16.56
CA LEU A 410 -29.88 -16.91 17.95
C LEU A 410 -30.38 -15.70 18.78
N GLY A 411 -30.50 -14.51 18.17
CA GLY A 411 -30.97 -13.30 18.85
C GLY A 411 -29.89 -12.56 19.65
N GLU A 412 -28.63 -13.01 19.57
CA GLU A 412 -27.51 -12.36 20.26
C GLU A 412 -27.01 -11.14 19.49
N ASN A 413 -26.55 -10.10 20.18
CA ASN A 413 -25.97 -8.92 19.51
C ASN A 413 -24.73 -9.32 18.72
N ARG A 414 -24.77 -9.12 17.40
CA ARG A 414 -23.63 -9.36 16.51
C ARG A 414 -22.48 -8.40 16.78
N TYR A 415 -22.80 -7.20 17.26
CA TYR A 415 -21.85 -6.15 17.58
C TYR A 415 -22.09 -5.70 19.03
N PRO A 416 -21.20 -6.05 19.97
CA PRO A 416 -21.36 -5.66 21.36
C PRO A 416 -21.19 -4.14 21.53
N PRO A 417 -21.79 -3.51 22.56
CA PRO A 417 -21.50 -2.11 22.88
C PRO A 417 -20.02 -1.89 23.22
N LEU A 418 -19.52 -0.68 22.98
CA LEU A 418 -18.13 -0.26 23.26
C LEU A 418 -18.09 0.83 24.36
N PRO A 419 -18.42 0.51 25.63
CA PRO A 419 -18.44 1.51 26.69
C PRO A 419 -17.11 2.25 26.90
N CYS A 420 -15.96 1.64 26.66
CA CYS A 420 -14.67 2.32 26.70
C CYS A 420 -14.54 3.35 25.57
N ALA A 421 -14.94 3.01 24.35
CA ALA A 421 -14.97 3.96 23.23
C ALA A 421 -15.93 5.14 23.48
N LYS A 422 -17.04 4.90 24.19
CA LYS A 422 -17.95 5.97 24.63
C LYS A 422 -17.27 6.92 25.62
N LYS A 423 -16.65 6.37 26.67
CA LYS A 423 -15.91 7.14 27.68
C LYS A 423 -14.76 7.94 27.06
N GLU A 424 -14.08 7.38 26.06
CA GLU A 424 -13.00 8.01 25.30
C GLU A 424 -13.48 9.32 24.67
N VAL A 425 -14.56 9.29 23.89
CA VAL A 425 -15.06 10.50 23.21
C VAL A 425 -15.75 11.48 24.15
N GLU A 426 -16.33 11.02 25.25
CA GLU A 426 -16.90 11.88 26.30
C GLU A 426 -15.79 12.67 27.02
N MET A 427 -14.68 12.00 27.34
CA MET A 427 -13.50 12.62 27.92
C MET A 427 -12.90 13.67 26.98
N ILE A 428 -12.69 13.32 25.70
CA ILE A 428 -12.19 14.25 24.69
C ILE A 428 -13.17 15.42 24.49
N GLY A 429 -14.47 15.13 24.46
CA GLY A 429 -15.53 16.12 24.34
C GLY A 429 -15.50 17.15 25.46
N ALA A 430 -15.34 16.69 26.72
CA ALA A 430 -15.19 17.57 27.88
C ALA A 430 -13.95 18.47 27.77
N MET A 431 -12.81 17.93 27.29
CA MET A 431 -11.58 18.70 27.11
C MET A 431 -11.72 19.79 26.04
N LEU A 432 -12.44 19.50 24.95
CA LEU A 432 -12.59 20.39 23.80
C LEU A 432 -13.85 21.28 23.88
N GLY A 433 -14.75 21.04 24.85
CA GLY A 433 -16.04 21.73 24.95
C GLY A 433 -17.01 21.34 23.83
N ILE A 434 -16.98 20.07 23.39
CA ILE A 434 -17.75 19.56 22.25
C ILE A 434 -18.59 18.37 22.69
N HIS A 435 -19.86 18.35 22.29
CA HIS A 435 -20.73 17.20 22.54
C HIS A 435 -20.45 16.08 21.51
N PRO A 436 -20.03 14.88 21.94
CA PRO A 436 -19.77 13.76 21.04
C PRO A 436 -21.08 13.15 20.53
N LEU A 437 -21.05 12.56 19.33
CA LEU A 437 -22.10 11.69 18.85
C LEU A 437 -21.87 10.28 19.41
N THR A 438 -22.82 9.78 20.21
CA THR A 438 -22.74 8.43 20.79
C THR A 438 -24.05 7.66 20.66
N GLY A 439 -24.00 6.33 20.80
CA GLY A 439 -25.18 5.49 20.80
C GLY A 439 -26.03 5.68 19.54
N LYS A 440 -27.33 5.94 19.72
CA LYS A 440 -28.29 6.12 18.61
C LYS A 440 -28.10 7.40 17.81
N GLU A 441 -27.37 8.39 18.35
CA GLU A 441 -27.15 9.68 17.70
C GLU A 441 -25.99 9.64 16.69
N ALA A 442 -25.07 8.69 16.86
CA ALA A 442 -23.91 8.46 15.99
C ALA A 442 -24.30 7.82 14.64
N THR A 443 -25.32 8.36 13.99
CA THR A 443 -25.86 7.85 12.73
C THR A 443 -24.95 8.15 11.55
N LYS A 444 -25.01 7.30 10.52
CA LYS A 444 -24.28 7.52 9.26
C LYS A 444 -24.61 8.90 8.64
N ALA A 445 -25.88 9.29 8.63
CA ALA A 445 -26.31 10.58 8.09
C ALA A 445 -25.70 11.77 8.87
N GLU A 446 -25.75 11.73 10.21
CA GLU A 446 -25.25 12.86 11.02
C GLU A 446 -23.72 12.98 10.95
N VAL A 447 -23.01 11.85 10.88
CA VAL A 447 -21.56 11.83 10.66
C VAL A 447 -21.22 12.46 9.30
N LEU A 448 -21.84 11.99 8.21
CA LEU A 448 -21.56 12.52 6.86
C LEU A 448 -21.90 14.00 6.69
N LYS A 449 -22.93 14.47 7.39
CA LYS A 449 -23.32 15.89 7.44
C LYS A 449 -22.23 16.78 8.06
N ARG A 450 -21.49 16.28 9.05
CA ARG A 450 -20.51 17.09 9.82
C ARG A 450 -19.06 16.86 9.40
N ILE A 451 -18.70 15.69 8.90
CA ILE A 451 -17.31 15.26 8.73
C ILE A 451 -16.51 16.15 7.76
N GLY A 452 -17.17 16.73 6.75
CA GLY A 452 -16.54 17.63 5.77
C GLY A 452 -16.27 19.06 6.27
N SER A 453 -16.88 19.47 7.39
CA SER A 453 -16.91 20.88 7.85
C SER A 453 -16.11 21.14 9.13
N VAL A 454 -15.35 20.16 9.62
CA VAL A 454 -14.56 20.27 10.87
C VAL A 454 -13.06 20.23 10.63
N ALA A 455 -12.27 20.74 11.57
CA ALA A 455 -10.80 20.69 11.55
C ALA A 455 -10.25 19.38 12.12
N LEU A 456 -11.00 18.75 13.03
CA LEU A 456 -10.63 17.53 13.73
C LEU A 456 -11.76 16.50 13.62
N VAL A 457 -11.43 15.26 13.28
CA VAL A 457 -12.36 14.14 13.34
C VAL A 457 -11.75 13.09 14.26
N HIS A 458 -12.52 12.56 15.20
CA HIS A 458 -12.16 11.42 16.04
C HIS A 458 -13.28 10.39 15.95
N ILE A 459 -12.93 9.15 15.60
CA ILE A 459 -13.89 8.05 15.52
C ILE A 459 -13.38 6.86 16.33
N ALA A 460 -14.12 6.48 17.36
CA ALA A 460 -13.92 5.32 18.21
C ALA A 460 -15.11 4.36 18.05
N ALA A 461 -14.99 3.41 17.12
CA ALA A 461 -16.09 2.53 16.73
C ALA A 461 -15.57 1.19 16.18
N HIS A 462 -16.47 0.26 15.86
CA HIS A 462 -16.08 -0.97 15.19
C HIS A 462 -15.57 -0.67 13.78
N GLY A 463 -14.40 -1.21 13.43
CA GLY A 463 -13.80 -1.13 12.10
C GLY A 463 -13.63 -2.50 11.49
N LYS A 464 -13.79 -2.60 10.17
CA LYS A 464 -13.49 -3.84 9.43
C LYS A 464 -12.00 -3.88 9.07
N ILE A 465 -11.31 -4.96 9.41
CA ILE A 465 -9.85 -5.05 9.25
C ILE A 465 -9.44 -5.05 7.77
N GLU A 466 -10.16 -5.81 6.95
CA GLU A 466 -9.77 -6.02 5.54
C GLU A 466 -10.04 -4.81 4.66
N THR A 467 -11.20 -4.18 4.86
CA THR A 467 -11.77 -3.18 3.94
C THR A 467 -11.89 -1.80 4.57
N GLY A 468 -11.74 -1.71 5.90
CA GLY A 468 -11.64 -0.46 6.63
C GLY A 468 -12.96 0.24 6.93
N GLU A 469 -14.12 -0.32 6.56
CA GLU A 469 -15.40 0.33 6.86
C GLU A 469 -15.60 0.49 8.37
N ILE A 470 -16.19 1.60 8.76
CA ILE A 470 -16.47 1.91 10.15
C ILE A 470 -17.98 1.77 10.38
N ALA A 471 -18.39 1.02 11.38
CA ALA A 471 -19.79 0.94 11.75
C ALA A 471 -20.24 2.18 12.54
N LEU A 472 -21.38 2.70 12.13
CA LEU A 472 -22.13 3.81 12.69
C LEU A 472 -23.53 3.34 13.04
N ALA A 473 -24.31 4.14 13.75
CA ALA A 473 -25.70 3.79 14.02
C ALA A 473 -26.54 3.84 12.73
N PRO A 474 -27.48 2.90 12.54
CA PRO A 474 -28.38 2.95 11.39
C PRO A 474 -29.23 4.22 11.45
N ASN A 475 -29.51 4.80 10.28
CA ASN A 475 -30.41 5.96 10.22
C ASN A 475 -31.83 5.57 10.70
N PRO A 476 -32.53 6.47 11.43
CA PRO A 476 -33.93 6.26 11.82
C PRO A 476 -34.85 6.19 10.60
N GLU A 477 -34.62 7.07 9.62
CA GLU A 477 -35.29 7.05 8.33
C GLU A 477 -34.59 6.02 7.43
N ARG A 478 -35.23 4.86 7.24
CA ARG A 478 -34.71 3.76 6.44
C ARG A 478 -35.83 3.03 5.70
N LYS A 479 -35.47 2.40 4.58
CA LYS A 479 -36.41 1.70 3.69
C LYS A 479 -37.06 0.48 4.34
N TYR A 480 -36.30 -0.22 5.18
CA TYR A 480 -36.73 -1.44 5.86
C TYR A 480 -36.56 -1.33 7.37
N VAL A 481 -37.43 -2.00 8.13
CA VAL A 481 -37.37 -2.04 9.59
C VAL A 481 -36.05 -2.64 10.07
N ARG A 482 -35.58 -3.71 9.41
CA ARG A 482 -34.27 -4.31 9.62
C ARG A 482 -33.22 -3.52 8.81
N PRO A 483 -32.18 -2.95 9.45
CA PRO A 483 -31.16 -2.21 8.72
C PRO A 483 -30.34 -3.12 7.80
N GLU A 484 -29.98 -2.60 6.63
CA GLU A 484 -29.07 -3.23 5.68
C GLU A 484 -27.62 -2.73 5.89
N GLU A 485 -26.63 -3.40 5.30
CA GLU A 485 -25.22 -3.03 5.47
C GLU A 485 -24.91 -1.57 5.09
N GLN A 486 -25.60 -1.05 4.07
CA GLN A 486 -25.48 0.33 3.61
C GLN A 486 -25.94 1.38 4.63
N ASP A 487 -26.83 1.00 5.55
CA ASP A 487 -27.46 1.93 6.52
C ASP A 487 -26.53 2.29 7.66
N PHE A 488 -25.57 1.41 7.99
CA PHE A 488 -24.73 1.52 9.18
C PHE A 488 -23.23 1.54 8.88
N ARG A 489 -22.78 1.14 7.69
CA ARG A 489 -21.35 1.18 7.34
C ARG A 489 -20.97 2.49 6.68
N LEU A 490 -19.99 3.19 7.26
CA LEU A 490 -19.25 4.26 6.61
C LEU A 490 -18.20 3.63 5.68
N THR A 491 -18.46 3.71 4.37
CA THR A 491 -17.60 3.11 3.34
C THR A 491 -16.53 4.06 2.83
N ILE A 492 -15.55 3.53 2.10
CA ILE A 492 -14.54 4.34 1.39
C ILE A 492 -15.21 5.35 0.45
N SER A 493 -16.27 4.94 -0.27
CA SER A 493 -17.01 5.82 -1.20
C SER A 493 -17.68 6.98 -0.44
N ASP A 494 -18.29 6.69 0.72
CA ASP A 494 -18.90 7.72 1.56
C ASP A 494 -17.86 8.75 2.04
N VAL A 495 -16.72 8.28 2.55
CA VAL A 495 -15.62 9.15 3.01
C VAL A 495 -15.06 9.99 1.86
N GLN A 496 -14.85 9.38 0.69
CA GLN A 496 -14.39 10.10 -0.50
C GLN A 496 -15.40 11.18 -0.90
N ALA A 497 -16.70 10.89 -0.92
CA ALA A 497 -17.74 11.86 -1.26
C ALA A 497 -17.84 13.03 -0.27
N ALA A 498 -17.42 12.83 0.99
CA ALA A 498 -17.54 13.83 2.05
C ALA A 498 -16.63 15.06 1.93
N LYS A 499 -15.68 15.08 0.97
CA LYS A 499 -14.80 16.23 0.65
C LYS A 499 -14.19 16.89 1.89
N LEU A 500 -13.35 16.15 2.59
CA LEU A 500 -12.82 16.55 3.89
C LEU A 500 -11.93 17.79 3.81
N ARG A 501 -12.05 18.59 4.87
CA ARG A 501 -11.19 19.75 5.16
C ARG A 501 -10.49 19.60 6.52
N ALA A 502 -10.52 18.41 7.12
CA ALA A 502 -9.89 18.14 8.40
C ALA A 502 -8.36 18.25 8.32
N LYS A 503 -7.75 18.81 9.36
CA LYS A 503 -6.28 18.78 9.57
C LYS A 503 -5.84 17.45 10.15
N LEU A 504 -6.67 16.86 11.01
CA LEU A 504 -6.38 15.60 11.67
C LEU A 504 -7.64 14.74 11.73
N VAL A 505 -7.49 13.49 11.31
CA VAL A 505 -8.46 12.43 11.54
C VAL A 505 -7.81 11.41 12.46
N VAL A 506 -8.45 11.07 13.57
CA VAL A 506 -8.01 10.04 14.52
C VAL A 506 -8.96 8.86 14.41
N LEU A 507 -8.43 7.71 14.04
CA LEU A 507 -9.19 6.46 13.93
C LEU A 507 -8.82 5.54 15.08
N SER A 508 -9.58 5.65 16.17
CA SER A 508 -9.48 4.82 17.38
C SER A 508 -10.28 3.51 17.23
N CYS A 509 -10.04 2.82 16.11
CA CYS A 509 -10.55 1.48 15.84
C CYS A 509 -9.37 0.52 15.96
N CYS A 510 -9.58 -0.66 16.57
CA CYS A 510 -8.56 -1.71 16.55
C CYS A 510 -8.18 -2.00 15.09
N HIS A 511 -6.88 -2.04 14.79
CA HIS A 511 -6.37 -2.29 13.44
C HIS A 511 -6.68 -1.21 12.39
N SER A 512 -6.97 0.04 12.78
CA SER A 512 -7.26 1.13 11.82
C SER A 512 -6.14 1.44 10.82
N ALA A 513 -4.90 1.02 11.12
CA ALA A 513 -3.77 1.12 10.21
C ALA A 513 -3.65 -0.07 9.26
N GLN A 514 -4.36 -1.17 9.48
CA GLN A 514 -4.29 -2.37 8.65
C GLN A 514 -5.03 -2.21 7.33
N GLY A 515 -4.75 -3.13 6.42
CA GLY A 515 -5.29 -3.14 5.07
C GLY A 515 -4.36 -3.90 4.14
N LYS A 516 -4.71 -3.93 2.85
CA LYS A 516 -3.89 -4.63 1.85
C LYS A 516 -2.66 -3.79 1.49
N VAL A 517 -1.48 -4.26 1.88
CA VAL A 517 -0.21 -3.68 1.43
C VAL A 517 -0.04 -3.89 -0.07
N SER A 518 0.25 -2.82 -0.80
CA SER A 518 0.46 -2.84 -2.25
C SER A 518 1.37 -1.69 -2.70
N SER A 519 1.49 -1.45 -4.02
CA SER A 519 2.22 -0.28 -4.54
C SER A 519 1.62 1.07 -4.11
N GLU A 520 0.40 1.06 -3.57
CA GLU A 520 -0.27 2.24 -2.99
C GLU A 520 0.08 2.48 -1.50
N GLY A 521 0.97 1.68 -0.92
CA GLY A 521 1.12 1.57 0.53
C GLY A 521 0.01 0.70 1.11
N VAL A 522 -0.50 1.06 2.28
CA VAL A 522 -1.66 0.37 2.87
C VAL A 522 -2.95 0.86 2.24
N VAL A 523 -3.63 -0.02 1.49
CA VAL A 523 -4.98 0.23 0.99
C VAL A 523 -5.97 -0.14 2.08
N GLY A 524 -6.42 0.88 2.81
CA GLY A 524 -7.40 0.78 3.89
C GLY A 524 -8.08 2.12 4.14
N ILE A 525 -8.80 2.24 5.25
CA ILE A 525 -9.61 3.44 5.55
C ILE A 525 -8.79 4.72 5.71
N ALA A 526 -7.57 4.62 6.26
CA ALA A 526 -6.68 5.77 6.38
C ALA A 526 -6.37 6.41 5.02
N ARG A 527 -6.15 5.58 3.98
CA ARG A 527 -5.97 6.03 2.61
C ARG A 527 -7.21 6.75 2.09
N ALA A 528 -8.41 6.27 2.42
CA ALA A 528 -9.67 6.90 2.02
C ALA A 528 -9.79 8.31 2.62
N PHE A 529 -9.46 8.49 3.90
CA PHE A 529 -9.46 9.81 4.56
C PHE A 529 -8.45 10.78 3.94
N LEU A 530 -7.22 10.32 3.65
CA LEU A 530 -6.22 11.13 2.94
C LEU A 530 -6.72 11.55 1.55
N GLY A 531 -7.22 10.59 0.77
CA GLY A 531 -7.77 10.84 -0.57
C GLY A 531 -9.02 11.73 -0.57
N ALA A 532 -9.78 11.73 0.52
CA ALA A 532 -10.93 12.60 0.70
C ALA A 532 -10.57 14.05 1.02
N GLY A 533 -9.32 14.34 1.40
CA GLY A 533 -8.81 15.69 1.66
C GLY A 533 -8.35 15.95 3.10
N ALA A 534 -8.25 14.91 3.95
CA ALA A 534 -7.61 15.06 5.25
C ALA A 534 -6.11 15.36 5.11
N ARG A 535 -5.58 16.28 5.93
CA ARG A 535 -4.14 16.60 5.92
C ARG A 535 -3.30 15.47 6.53
N SER A 536 -3.82 14.84 7.58
CA SER A 536 -3.14 13.76 8.32
C SER A 536 -4.16 12.83 8.95
N VAL A 537 -3.76 11.57 9.12
CA VAL A 537 -4.57 10.54 9.77
C VAL A 537 -3.70 9.85 10.84
N LEU A 538 -4.22 9.72 12.05
CA LEU A 538 -3.64 8.93 13.14
C LEU A 538 -4.39 7.60 13.23
N VAL A 539 -3.63 6.52 13.27
CA VAL A 539 -4.12 5.14 13.25
C VAL A 539 -3.33 4.25 14.20
N ALA A 540 -3.91 3.12 14.59
CA ALA A 540 -3.28 2.09 15.41
C ALA A 540 -2.89 0.87 14.57
N LEU A 541 -1.65 0.40 14.73
CA LEU A 541 -1.12 -0.79 14.03
C LEU A 541 -1.68 -2.11 14.59
N TRP A 542 -2.05 -2.12 15.87
CA TRP A 542 -2.63 -3.25 16.60
C TRP A 542 -3.60 -2.76 17.68
N SER A 543 -4.32 -3.68 18.30
CA SER A 543 -5.21 -3.40 19.44
C SER A 543 -4.43 -3.06 20.69
N ILE A 544 -4.88 -2.03 21.40
CA ILE A 544 -4.26 -1.52 22.63
C ILE A 544 -5.29 -1.71 23.74
N ASP A 545 -4.82 -1.94 24.97
CA ASP A 545 -5.67 -2.01 26.16
C ASP A 545 -6.53 -0.73 26.27
N ASP A 546 -7.78 -0.87 26.71
CA ASP A 546 -8.71 0.26 26.76
C ASP A 546 -8.28 1.33 27.76
N GLU A 547 -7.69 0.95 28.90
CA GLU A 547 -7.24 1.90 29.91
C GLU A 547 -5.99 2.67 29.42
N ALA A 548 -5.05 1.94 28.82
CA ALA A 548 -3.89 2.55 28.16
C ALA A 548 -4.33 3.47 27.01
N THR A 549 -5.35 3.09 26.24
CA THR A 549 -5.91 3.93 25.16
C THR A 549 -6.53 5.21 25.72
N MET A 550 -7.27 5.12 26.83
CA MET A 550 -7.85 6.28 27.51
C MET A 550 -6.78 7.26 27.97
N GLU A 551 -5.72 6.78 28.63
CA GLU A 551 -4.63 7.64 29.12
C GLU A 551 -3.84 8.25 27.97
N PHE A 552 -3.55 7.45 26.94
CA PHE A 552 -2.90 7.93 25.72
C PHE A 552 -3.69 9.06 25.06
N MET A 553 -5.00 8.88 24.85
CA MET A 553 -5.84 9.87 24.21
C MET A 553 -5.97 11.12 25.07
N ARG A 554 -6.06 10.98 26.39
CA ARG A 554 -6.06 12.11 27.34
C ARG A 554 -4.79 12.95 27.18
N SER A 555 -3.62 12.32 27.24
CA SER A 555 -2.32 12.99 27.07
C SER A 555 -2.19 13.63 25.67
N PHE A 556 -2.60 12.90 24.62
CA PHE A 556 -2.57 13.38 23.24
C PHE A 556 -3.42 14.64 23.02
N TYR A 557 -4.68 14.61 23.45
CA TYR A 557 -5.59 15.74 23.29
C TYR A 557 -5.26 16.91 24.20
N GLN A 558 -4.68 16.67 25.38
CA GLN A 558 -4.18 17.74 26.23
C GLN A 558 -3.08 18.52 25.49
N HIS A 559 -2.07 17.83 24.97
CA HIS A 559 -1.01 18.49 24.23
C HIS A 559 -1.49 19.16 22.93
N LEU A 560 -2.48 18.57 22.24
CA LEU A 560 -3.08 19.19 21.06
C LEU A 560 -3.81 20.49 21.43
N LYS A 561 -4.55 20.50 22.55
CA LYS A 561 -5.22 21.69 23.09
C LYS A 561 -4.24 22.78 23.51
N ASP A 562 -3.06 22.41 24.02
CA ASP A 562 -1.96 23.32 24.36
C ASP A 562 -1.28 23.95 23.12
N GLY A 563 -1.75 23.66 21.91
CA GLY A 563 -1.25 24.23 20.66
C GLY A 563 -0.11 23.46 20.01
N ASN A 564 0.23 22.26 20.52
CA ASN A 564 1.23 21.41 19.87
C ASN A 564 0.71 20.82 18.57
N SER A 565 1.61 20.55 17.62
CA SER A 565 1.26 19.81 16.41
C SER A 565 0.92 18.35 16.73
N ALA A 566 0.14 17.69 15.85
CA ALA A 566 -0.23 16.29 16.01
C ALA A 566 0.98 15.35 16.22
N SER A 567 2.12 15.58 15.54
CA SER A 567 3.31 14.75 15.72
C SER A 567 4.00 14.96 17.07
N VAL A 568 3.99 16.18 17.60
CA VAL A 568 4.50 16.47 18.95
C VAL A 568 3.58 15.86 20.00
N SER A 569 2.27 16.06 19.89
CA SER A 569 1.30 15.49 20.82
C SER A 569 1.37 13.96 20.84
N LEU A 570 1.51 13.33 19.67
CA LEU A 570 1.65 11.88 19.54
C LEU A 570 2.90 11.36 20.27
N ASN A 571 4.04 12.01 20.06
CA ASN A 571 5.29 11.60 20.70
C ASN A 571 5.26 11.80 22.22
N ARG A 572 4.66 12.89 22.70
CA ARG A 572 4.49 13.11 24.13
C ARG A 572 3.53 12.10 24.77
N ALA A 573 2.44 11.75 24.09
CA ALA A 573 1.53 10.70 24.56
C ALA A 573 2.22 9.32 24.62
N MET A 574 3.02 8.96 23.61
CA MET A 574 3.83 7.73 23.65
C MET A 574 4.84 7.75 24.80
N LYS A 575 5.50 8.90 25.04
CA LYS A 575 6.41 9.07 26.18
C LYS A 575 5.69 8.91 27.52
N CYS A 576 4.51 9.53 27.65
CA CYS A 576 3.67 9.47 28.85
C CYS A 576 3.32 8.03 29.22
N LEU A 577 2.91 7.20 28.26
CA LEU A 577 2.65 5.79 28.52
C LEU A 577 3.91 5.03 28.92
N ARG A 578 5.02 5.21 28.18
CA ARG A 578 6.27 4.48 28.45
C ARG A 578 6.88 4.79 29.82
N GLU A 579 6.67 6.01 30.32
CA GLU A 579 7.16 6.44 31.64
C GLU A 579 6.15 6.14 32.76
N SER A 580 4.97 5.62 32.43
CA SER A 580 3.97 5.21 33.41
C SER A 580 4.43 3.95 34.13
N GLU A 581 4.19 3.88 35.44
CA GLU A 581 4.36 2.62 36.20
C GLU A 581 3.16 1.68 35.98
N ASP A 582 2.03 2.22 35.50
CA ASP A 582 0.78 1.49 35.31
C ASP A 582 0.66 0.79 33.94
N PHE A 583 1.49 1.14 32.93
CA PHE A 583 1.31 0.72 31.53
C PHE A 583 2.57 0.25 30.81
#